data_AF-A0A4U2Q347-F1
#
_entry.id   AF-A0A4U2Q347-F1
#
_cell.length_a   1.000
_cell.length_b   1.000
_cell.length_c   1.000
_cell.angle_alpha   90.00
_cell.angle_beta   90.00
_cell.angle_gamma   90.00
#
_symmetry.space_group_name_H-M   'P 1'
#
loop_
_entity.id
_entity.type
_entity.pdbx_description
1 polymer ?
#
loop_
_entity_poly.entity_id
_entity_poly.type
_entity_poly.pdbx_seq_one_letter_code
_entity_poly.pdbx_strand_id
1 'polypeptide(L)'
;MANLFPETDDMLWTDITDPDVLEDNRAVFGRSWRFDFEAGEFVMSPSRKIVTTGEKEAWVQWCEKAIRTPRYRHVIYSPDYGSELEELIGSSYGHGVQESEIKRMVIEALLADARTASVDQFTFSWEGEACHFSCQITNVRDETEIVESVVI
;
A
#
# COMPACT_ATOMS: atom_id res chain seq x y z
N MET A 1 32.83 -27.86 34.84
CA MET A 1 31.76 -27.91 33.83
C MET A 1 32.43 -27.89 32.47
N ALA A 2 32.05 -28.79 31.56
CA ALA A 2 32.59 -28.78 30.20
C ALA A 2 31.93 -27.64 29.41
N ASN A 3 32.74 -26.80 28.74
CA ASN A 3 32.24 -25.81 27.81
C ASN A 3 31.64 -26.54 26.60
N LEU A 4 30.34 -26.32 26.37
CA LEU A 4 29.53 -26.99 25.34
C LEU A 4 29.42 -26.16 24.05
N PHE A 5 30.20 -25.10 23.90
CA PHE A 5 30.20 -24.25 22.71
C PHE A 5 31.44 -24.55 21.85
N PRO A 6 31.29 -24.76 20.53
CA PRO A 6 32.41 -25.02 19.64
C PRO A 6 33.27 -23.76 19.50
N GLU A 7 34.56 -23.88 19.85
CA GLU A 7 35.58 -22.84 19.62
C GLU A 7 36.15 -22.97 18.20
N THR A 8 35.29 -22.83 17.19
CA THR A 8 35.75 -22.70 15.79
C THR A 8 35.78 -21.24 15.42
N ASP A 9 36.98 -20.77 15.06
CA ASP A 9 37.33 -19.45 14.51
C ASP A 9 36.70 -19.18 13.11
N ASP A 10 35.56 -19.85 12.83
CA ASP A 10 34.80 -19.82 11.58
C ASP A 10 33.49 -19.01 11.73
N MET A 11 33.37 -18.22 12.79
CA MET A 11 32.42 -17.11 12.83
C MET A 11 33.04 -15.86 12.21
N LEU A 12 33.43 -15.97 10.93
CA LEU A 12 33.35 -14.82 10.04
C LEU A 12 31.87 -14.48 9.90
N TRP A 13 31.36 -13.68 10.84
CA TRP A 13 30.28 -12.76 10.50
C TRP A 13 30.84 -11.94 9.35
N THR A 14 30.41 -12.22 8.13
CA THR A 14 30.59 -11.27 7.03
C THR A 14 29.98 -9.98 7.56
N ASP A 15 30.82 -8.99 7.79
CA ASP A 15 30.39 -7.67 8.23
C ASP A 15 29.22 -7.26 7.33
N ILE A 16 28.02 -7.21 7.90
CA ILE A 16 26.79 -6.74 7.23
C ILE A 16 26.90 -5.21 6.99
N THR A 17 28.04 -4.60 7.31
CA THR A 17 28.37 -3.19 7.07
C THR A 17 28.92 -2.94 5.66
N ASP A 18 28.43 -3.67 4.66
CA ASP A 18 28.61 -3.25 3.27
C ASP A 18 27.40 -2.38 2.88
N PRO A 19 27.54 -1.04 2.89
CA PRO A 19 26.44 -0.14 2.53
C PRO A 19 25.98 -0.32 1.08
N ASP A 20 26.77 -0.96 0.22
CA ASP A 20 26.42 -1.21 -1.18
C ASP A 20 25.50 -2.44 -1.38
N VAL A 21 25.30 -3.27 -0.34
CA VAL A 21 24.32 -4.38 -0.35
C VAL A 21 22.94 -3.91 0.12
N LEU A 22 22.86 -2.71 0.69
CA LEU A 22 21.62 -2.04 1.04
C LEU A 22 21.18 -1.18 -0.16
N GLU A 23 20.02 -1.50 -0.72
CA GLU A 23 19.32 -0.78 -1.80
C GLU A 23 19.70 -1.13 -3.25
N ASP A 24 19.27 -2.31 -3.71
CA ASP A 24 18.64 -2.35 -5.04
C ASP A 24 17.16 -1.96 -4.85
N ASN A 25 16.90 -0.66 -4.58
CA ASN A 25 15.54 -0.10 -4.46
C ASN A 25 14.88 0.01 -5.85
N ARG A 26 14.91 -1.09 -6.61
CA ARG A 26 14.22 -1.21 -7.89
C ARG A 26 12.81 -1.65 -7.62
N ALA A 27 11.86 -0.88 -8.11
CA ALA A 27 10.44 -1.23 -8.12
C ALA A 27 10.22 -2.61 -8.77
N VAL A 28 9.91 -3.63 -7.95
CA VAL A 28 9.61 -4.98 -8.44
C VAL A 28 8.11 -5.09 -8.69
N PHE A 29 7.74 -5.30 -9.95
CA PHE A 29 6.37 -5.64 -10.30
C PHE A 29 6.21 -7.15 -10.35
N GLY A 30 5.18 -7.65 -9.68
CA GLY A 30 4.86 -9.06 -9.60
C GLY A 30 3.37 -9.31 -9.80
N ARG A 31 3.00 -10.58 -9.88
CA ARG A 31 1.60 -11.00 -10.00
C ARG A 31 1.00 -11.22 -8.63
N SER A 32 -0.30 -10.98 -8.48
CA SER A 32 -1.05 -11.32 -7.28
C SER A 32 -2.26 -12.18 -7.62
N TRP A 33 -3.00 -12.57 -6.59
CA TRP A 33 -4.37 -13.05 -6.76
C TRP A 33 -5.30 -11.85 -6.95
N ARG A 34 -6.34 -12.04 -7.75
CA ARG A 34 -7.39 -11.06 -7.97
C ARG A 34 -8.36 -11.10 -6.80
N PHE A 35 -8.47 -10.01 -6.09
CA PHE A 35 -9.40 -9.79 -5.00
C PHE A 35 -10.47 -8.79 -5.45
N ASP A 36 -11.73 -9.09 -5.14
CA ASP A 36 -12.86 -8.19 -5.31
C ASP A 36 -13.11 -7.49 -3.98
N PHE A 37 -12.83 -6.19 -3.92
CA PHE A 37 -12.99 -5.39 -2.68
C PHE A 37 -14.45 -5.11 -2.34
N GLU A 38 -15.36 -5.14 -3.32
CA GLU A 38 -16.79 -4.93 -3.09
C GLU A 38 -17.43 -6.21 -2.54
N ALA A 39 -17.11 -7.37 -3.14
CA ALA A 39 -17.59 -8.66 -2.67
C ALA A 39 -16.82 -9.20 -1.44
N GLY A 40 -15.60 -8.72 -1.21
CA GLY A 40 -14.73 -9.16 -0.11
C GLY A 40 -14.12 -10.55 -0.31
N GLU A 41 -13.98 -11.02 -1.56
CA GLU A 41 -13.53 -12.37 -1.88
C GLU A 41 -12.53 -12.44 -3.05
N PHE A 42 -11.80 -13.55 -3.13
CA PHE A 42 -10.95 -13.82 -4.29
C PHE A 42 -11.78 -14.23 -5.49
N VAL A 43 -11.52 -13.61 -6.63
CA VAL A 43 -12.20 -13.95 -7.88
C VAL A 43 -11.78 -15.35 -8.33
N MET A 44 -12.77 -16.23 -8.54
CA MET A 44 -12.55 -17.60 -8.99
C MET A 44 -12.94 -17.79 -10.46
N SER A 45 -12.20 -18.65 -11.15
CA SER A 45 -12.58 -19.17 -12.46
C SER A 45 -13.77 -20.15 -12.35
N PRO A 46 -14.47 -20.46 -13.45
CA PRO A 46 -15.49 -21.52 -13.47
C PRO A 46 -14.98 -22.90 -13.02
N SER A 47 -13.66 -23.13 -13.08
CA SER A 47 -12.99 -24.34 -12.62
C SER A 47 -12.53 -24.28 -11.15
N ARG A 48 -13.01 -23.30 -10.36
CA ARG A 48 -12.66 -23.07 -8.95
C ARG A 48 -11.16 -22.82 -8.68
N LYS A 49 -10.47 -22.19 -9.63
CA LYS A 49 -9.10 -21.70 -9.41
C LYS A 49 -9.13 -20.21 -9.14
N ILE A 50 -8.31 -19.73 -8.21
CA ILE A 50 -8.17 -18.28 -7.97
C ILE A 50 -7.54 -17.65 -9.21
N VAL A 51 -8.17 -16.58 -9.70
CA VAL A 51 -7.68 -15.80 -10.84
C VAL A 51 -6.47 -15.00 -10.39
N THR A 52 -5.39 -15.05 -11.16
CA THR A 52 -4.21 -14.21 -10.94
C THR A 52 -4.32 -12.93 -11.75
N THR A 53 -3.78 -11.84 -11.23
CA THR A 53 -3.60 -10.57 -11.94
C THR A 53 -2.24 -10.46 -12.60
N GLY A 54 -2.14 -9.56 -13.58
CA GLY A 54 -0.88 -9.12 -14.14
C GLY A 54 -0.16 -8.16 -13.20
N GLU A 55 0.98 -7.65 -13.67
CA GLU A 55 1.86 -6.77 -12.91
C GLU A 55 1.19 -5.43 -12.55
N LYS A 56 0.55 -4.79 -13.54
CA LYS A 56 -0.17 -3.52 -13.33
C LYS A 56 -1.33 -3.71 -12.37
N GLU A 57 -2.19 -4.70 -12.59
CA GLU A 57 -3.39 -4.89 -11.77
C GLU A 57 -3.07 -5.38 -10.35
N ALA A 58 -1.93 -6.05 -10.15
CA ALA A 58 -1.43 -6.35 -8.81
C ALA A 58 -0.97 -5.09 -8.06
N TRP A 59 -0.34 -4.13 -8.76
CA TRP A 59 0.00 -2.83 -8.18
C TRP A 59 -1.25 -1.99 -7.88
N VAL A 60 -2.22 -1.94 -8.79
CA VAL A 60 -3.50 -1.24 -8.54
C VAL A 60 -4.21 -1.80 -7.30
N GLN A 61 -4.32 -3.14 -7.19
CA GLN A 61 -4.88 -3.77 -6.00
C GLN A 61 -4.09 -3.48 -4.72
N TRP A 62 -2.77 -3.33 -4.82
CA TRP A 62 -1.96 -2.92 -3.69
C TRP A 62 -2.32 -1.49 -3.25
N CYS A 63 -2.46 -0.54 -4.18
CA CYS A 63 -2.85 0.84 -3.89
C CYS A 63 -4.23 0.89 -3.22
N GLU A 64 -5.18 0.19 -3.81
CA GLU A 64 -6.54 0.00 -3.30
C GLU A 64 -6.57 -0.56 -1.88
N LYS A 65 -5.72 -1.55 -1.59
CA LYS A 65 -5.61 -2.15 -0.26
C LYS A 65 -4.92 -1.21 0.72
N ALA A 66 -3.88 -0.50 0.29
CA ALA A 66 -3.14 0.44 1.12
C ALA A 66 -4.05 1.60 1.58
N ILE A 67 -4.85 2.18 0.68
CA ILE A 67 -5.83 3.22 1.03
C ILE A 67 -6.81 2.73 2.10
N ARG A 68 -7.36 1.52 1.92
CA ARG A 68 -8.37 0.93 2.83
C ARG A 68 -7.80 0.39 4.14
N THR A 69 -6.47 0.25 4.25
CA THR A 69 -5.85 -0.31 5.45
C THR A 69 -5.55 0.80 6.45
N PRO A 70 -6.06 0.72 7.69
CA PRO A 70 -5.76 1.70 8.73
C PRO A 70 -4.30 1.59 9.16
N ARG A 71 -3.55 2.68 9.00
CA ARG A 71 -2.14 2.76 9.40
C ARG A 71 -1.99 2.51 10.90
N TYR A 72 -0.88 1.88 11.30
CA TYR A 72 -0.54 1.55 12.71
C TYR A 72 -1.46 0.55 13.43
N ARG A 73 -2.55 0.09 12.81
CA ARG A 73 -3.52 -0.82 13.46
C ARG A 73 -3.06 -2.28 13.50
N HIS A 74 -2.34 -2.73 12.49
CA HIS A 74 -1.96 -4.13 12.36
C HIS A 74 -0.44 -4.30 12.41
N VAL A 75 0.03 -5.09 13.38
CA VAL A 75 1.47 -5.34 13.63
C VAL A 75 2.21 -6.01 12.47
N ILE A 76 1.48 -6.57 11.51
CA ILE A 76 2.06 -7.22 10.32
C ILE A 76 2.55 -6.22 9.27
N TYR A 77 2.16 -4.94 9.39
CA TYR A 77 2.49 -3.89 8.44
C TYR A 77 3.61 -2.99 8.97
N SER A 78 4.41 -2.46 8.06
CA SER A 78 5.35 -1.39 8.39
C SER A 78 4.59 -0.12 8.79
N PRO A 79 5.22 0.79 9.55
CA PRO A 79 4.65 2.09 9.86
C PRO A 79 4.22 2.90 8.63
N ASP A 80 4.88 2.69 7.48
CA ASP A 80 4.61 3.42 6.24
C ASP A 80 3.41 2.87 5.45
N TYR A 81 2.88 1.70 5.83
CA TYR A 81 1.78 1.05 5.11
C TYR A 81 0.41 1.40 5.69
N GLY A 82 -0.51 1.77 4.81
CA GLY A 82 -1.87 2.14 5.17
C GLY A 82 -2.10 3.65 5.13
N SER A 83 -3.33 4.06 5.45
CA SER A 83 -3.75 5.46 5.55
C SER A 83 -4.35 5.79 6.92
N GLU A 84 -4.38 7.08 7.25
CA GLU A 84 -5.00 7.62 8.47
C GLU A 84 -6.42 8.16 8.19
N LEU A 85 -7.03 7.75 7.06
CA LEU A 85 -8.31 8.32 6.59
C LEU A 85 -9.46 8.16 7.60
N GLU A 86 -9.45 7.09 8.38
CA GLU A 86 -10.46 6.88 9.42
C GLU A 86 -10.41 7.94 10.54
N GLU A 87 -9.29 8.63 10.73
CA GLU A 87 -9.17 9.71 11.73
C GLU A 87 -9.97 10.96 11.36
N LEU A 88 -10.39 11.07 10.08
CA LEU A 88 -11.23 12.17 9.60
C LEU A 88 -12.71 11.95 9.95
N ILE A 89 -13.11 10.72 10.27
CA ILE A 89 -14.49 10.36 10.61
C ILE A 89 -14.88 11.06 11.92
N GLY A 90 -16.00 11.79 11.89
CA GLY A 90 -16.48 12.55 13.05
C GLY A 90 -15.64 13.77 13.41
N SER A 91 -14.68 14.17 12.56
CA SER A 91 -13.92 15.41 12.75
C SER A 91 -14.82 16.62 12.50
N SER A 92 -14.59 17.71 13.26
CA SER A 92 -15.32 18.97 13.09
C SER A 92 -14.76 19.84 11.96
N TYR A 93 -13.91 19.28 11.11
CA TYR A 93 -13.26 20.02 10.02
C TYR A 93 -14.26 20.30 8.90
N GLY A 94 -14.14 21.49 8.28
CA GLY A 94 -14.90 21.78 7.06
C GLY A 94 -14.41 20.92 5.89
N HIS A 95 -15.28 20.71 4.89
CA HIS A 95 -15.00 19.82 3.75
C HIS A 95 -13.66 20.10 3.07
N GLY A 96 -13.32 21.36 2.81
CA GLY A 96 -12.04 21.70 2.16
C GLY A 96 -10.78 21.31 2.97
N VAL A 97 -10.87 21.29 4.30
CA VAL A 97 -9.78 20.80 5.16
C VAL A 97 -9.71 19.28 5.09
N GLN A 98 -10.86 18.59 5.13
CA GLN A 98 -10.92 17.14 4.99
C GLN A 98 -10.39 16.69 3.63
N GLU A 99 -10.80 17.31 2.53
CA GLU A 99 -10.29 17.03 1.18
C GLU A 99 -8.76 17.19 1.08
N SER A 100 -8.21 18.23 1.72
CA SER A 100 -6.76 18.45 1.79
C SER A 100 -6.05 17.34 2.56
N GLU A 101 -6.61 16.91 3.70
CA GLU A 101 -6.04 15.81 4.50
C GLU A 101 -6.18 14.46 3.80
N ILE A 102 -7.31 14.17 3.15
CA ILE A 102 -7.48 12.97 2.30
C ILE A 102 -6.39 12.94 1.25
N LYS A 103 -6.20 14.04 0.52
CA LYS A 103 -5.15 14.14 -0.50
C LYS A 103 -3.77 13.86 0.08
N ARG A 104 -3.41 14.49 1.21
CA ARG A 104 -2.13 14.29 1.88
C ARG A 104 -1.92 12.83 2.27
N MET A 105 -2.88 12.25 3.00
CA MET A 105 -2.80 10.89 3.54
C MET A 105 -2.74 9.82 2.43
N VAL A 106 -3.50 9.99 1.34
CA VAL A 106 -3.49 9.07 0.19
C VAL A 106 -2.15 9.16 -0.55
N ILE A 107 -1.63 10.36 -0.78
CA ILE A 107 -0.31 10.55 -1.42
C ILE A 107 0.78 9.87 -0.58
N GLU A 108 0.81 10.10 0.74
CA GLU A 108 1.77 9.48 1.63
C GLU A 108 1.67 7.95 1.63
N ALA A 109 0.45 7.41 1.73
CA ALA A 109 0.22 5.97 1.76
C ALA A 109 0.69 5.25 0.49
N LEU A 110 0.49 5.88 -0.67
CA LEU A 110 0.78 5.25 -1.96
C LEU A 110 2.23 5.45 -2.42
N LEU A 111 2.85 6.59 -2.10
CA LEU A 111 4.27 6.85 -2.39
C LEU A 111 5.24 6.07 -1.48
N ALA A 112 4.74 5.42 -0.43
CA ALA A 112 5.52 4.48 0.38
C ALA A 112 5.98 3.23 -0.41
N ASP A 113 5.35 2.92 -1.55
CA ASP A 113 5.76 1.83 -2.42
C ASP A 113 6.56 2.36 -3.61
N ALA A 114 7.77 1.82 -3.81
CA ALA A 114 8.70 2.24 -4.85
C ALA A 114 8.15 2.13 -6.29
N ARG A 115 7.06 1.38 -6.51
CA ARG A 115 6.39 1.31 -7.82
C ARG A 115 5.61 2.58 -8.16
N THR A 116 5.14 3.33 -7.17
CA THR A 116 4.29 4.51 -7.39
C THR A 116 5.16 5.74 -7.63
N ALA A 117 4.96 6.40 -8.77
CA ALA A 117 5.69 7.62 -9.16
C ALA A 117 4.92 8.91 -8.80
N SER A 118 3.60 8.93 -8.99
CA SER A 118 2.76 10.07 -8.62
C SER A 118 1.35 9.64 -8.23
N VAL A 119 0.71 10.51 -7.43
CA VAL A 119 -0.72 10.44 -7.13
C VAL A 119 -1.29 11.85 -7.22
N ASP A 120 -2.22 12.05 -8.14
CA ASP A 120 -2.72 13.37 -8.50
C ASP A 120 -4.17 13.31 -9.01
N GLN A 121 -4.64 14.39 -9.64
CA GLN A 121 -6.00 14.52 -10.19
C GLN A 121 -7.14 14.11 -9.26
N PHE A 122 -7.07 14.58 -8.00
CA PHE A 122 -8.10 14.29 -7.02
C PHE A 122 -9.44 14.91 -7.41
N THR A 123 -10.51 14.13 -7.27
CA THR A 123 -11.90 14.63 -7.33
C THR A 123 -12.63 14.20 -6.06
N PHE A 124 -13.57 15.04 -5.61
CA PHE A 124 -14.31 14.84 -4.38
C PHE A 124 -15.81 15.03 -4.62
N SER A 125 -16.63 14.19 -3.99
CA SER A 125 -18.09 14.27 -3.98
C SER A 125 -18.59 13.94 -2.58
N TRP A 126 -19.48 14.79 -2.06
CA TRP A 126 -20.01 14.67 -0.70
C TRP A 126 -21.45 14.19 -0.71
N GLU A 127 -21.72 13.13 0.05
CA GLU A 127 -23.06 12.61 0.31
C GLU A 127 -23.32 12.59 1.82
N GLY A 128 -23.82 13.71 2.35
CA GLY A 128 -23.95 13.90 3.80
C GLY A 128 -22.57 14.05 4.45
N GLU A 129 -22.21 13.13 5.35
CA GLU A 129 -20.89 13.06 6.00
C GLU A 129 -19.89 12.18 5.21
N ALA A 130 -20.37 11.43 4.21
CA ALA A 130 -19.52 10.59 3.38
C ALA A 130 -18.79 11.42 2.32
N CYS A 131 -17.47 11.26 2.23
CA CYS A 131 -16.64 11.82 1.19
C CYS A 131 -16.21 10.73 0.21
N HIS A 132 -16.79 10.73 -0.98
CA HIS A 132 -16.32 9.92 -2.10
C HIS A 132 -15.18 10.67 -2.79
N PHE A 133 -14.09 9.97 -3.08
CA PHE A 133 -12.99 10.56 -3.84
C PHE A 133 -12.43 9.60 -4.87
N SER A 134 -11.84 10.17 -5.90
CA SER A 134 -10.98 9.44 -6.84
C SER A 134 -9.67 10.17 -7.03
N CYS A 135 -8.63 9.44 -7.42
CA CYS A 135 -7.33 9.99 -7.78
C CYS A 135 -6.70 9.18 -8.91
N GLN A 136 -5.86 9.83 -9.71
CA GLN A 136 -5.03 9.15 -10.70
C GLN A 136 -3.73 8.73 -10.03
N ILE A 137 -3.40 7.44 -10.15
CA ILE A 137 -2.10 6.88 -9.75
C ILE A 137 -1.26 6.65 -11.00
N THR A 138 0.02 7.01 -10.95
CA THR A 138 1.00 6.77 -12.02
C THR A 138 2.16 5.97 -11.45
N ASN A 139 2.54 4.87 -12.11
CA ASN A 139 3.70 4.07 -11.69
C ASN A 139 5.00 4.51 -12.37
N VAL A 140 6.14 3.97 -11.93
CA VAL A 140 7.47 4.26 -12.51
C VAL A 140 7.67 3.78 -13.96
N ARG A 141 6.68 3.11 -14.55
CA ARG A 141 6.63 2.69 -15.96
C ARG A 141 5.65 3.53 -16.79
N ASP A 142 5.21 4.68 -16.26
CA ASP A 142 4.24 5.60 -16.86
C ASP A 142 2.85 4.98 -17.12
N GLU A 143 2.51 3.87 -16.46
CA GLU A 143 1.17 3.31 -16.50
C GLU A 143 0.28 4.04 -15.48
N THR A 144 -0.92 4.42 -15.92
CA THR A 144 -1.89 5.14 -15.09
C THR A 144 -3.14 4.30 -14.80
N GLU A 145 -3.78 4.56 -13.67
CA GLU A 145 -5.09 4.03 -13.30
C GLU A 145 -5.84 5.03 -12.41
N ILE A 146 -7.16 4.98 -12.40
CA ILE A 146 -7.99 5.74 -11.46
C ILE A 146 -8.35 4.82 -10.30
N VAL A 147 -8.12 5.28 -9.08
CA VAL A 147 -8.55 4.58 -7.86
C VAL A 147 -9.66 5.38 -7.19
N GLU A 148 -10.70 4.68 -6.76
CA GLU A 148 -11.86 5.24 -6.08
C GLU A 148 -11.94 4.71 -4.65
N SER A 149 -12.34 5.56 -3.71
CA SER A 149 -12.57 5.19 -2.32
C SER A 149 -13.59 6.12 -1.68
N VAL A 150 -14.06 5.73 -0.50
CA VAL A 150 -14.96 6.54 0.32
C VAL A 150 -14.41 6.64 1.74
N VAL A 151 -14.56 7.81 2.34
CA VAL A 151 -14.38 8.04 3.78
C VAL A 151 -15.77 8.26 4.38
N ILE A 152 -16.18 7.36 5.28
CA ILE A 152 -17.50 7.35 5.94
C ILE A 152 -17.37 7.22 7.43
#